data_AF-A0A8T6BX75-F1
#
_entry.id   AF-A0A8T6BX75-F1
#
_cell.length_a   1.000
_cell.length_b   1.000
_cell.length_c   1.000
_cell.angle_alpha   90.00
_cell.angle_beta   90.00
_cell.angle_gamma   90.00
#
_symmetry.space_group_name_H-M   'P 1'
#
loop_
_entity.id
_entity.type
_entity.pdbx_description
1 polymer ?
#
loop_
_entity_poly.entity_id
_entity_poly.type
_entity_poly.pdbx_seq_one_letter_code
_entity_poly.pdbx_strand_id
1 'polypeptide(L)'
;YRRPILLSRSEHNILFDFARSRRALAQFNPHVWYLSYPFGGFNDKAVKAANDAGFHLAVTTMKGKVKPGDNPLLLKRLYILRTDSLETMSRLVSNQPQG
;
A
#
# COMPACT_ATOMS: atom_id res chain seq x y z
N TYR A 1 -1.04 -2.51 -21.65
CA TYR A 1 -1.06 -2.41 -20.18
C TYR A 1 -2.48 -2.66 -19.69
N ARG A 2 -2.71 -3.62 -18.77
CA ARG A 2 -4.05 -3.84 -18.18
C ARG A 2 -4.24 -2.89 -17.00
N ARG A 3 -5.29 -2.06 -17.03
CA ARG A 3 -5.65 -1.18 -15.91
C ARG A 3 -6.03 -2.05 -14.69
N PRO A 4 -5.53 -1.76 -13.47
CA PRO A 4 -5.93 -2.50 -12.27
C PRO A 4 -7.44 -2.51 -12.10
N ILE A 5 -8.03 -3.68 -11.86
CA ILE A 5 -9.49 -3.86 -11.74
C ILE A 5 -10.07 -2.96 -10.64
N LEU A 6 -9.32 -2.75 -9.56
CA LEU A 6 -9.69 -1.85 -8.47
C LEU A 6 -10.17 -0.48 -8.98
N LEU A 7 -9.51 0.07 -10.01
CA LEU A 7 -9.79 1.40 -10.54
C LEU A 7 -11.05 1.50 -11.40
N SER A 8 -11.66 0.37 -11.77
CA SER A 8 -12.93 0.33 -12.52
C SER A 8 -14.15 0.00 -11.65
N ARG A 9 -13.96 -0.17 -10.33
CA ARG A 9 -15.04 -0.53 -9.40
C ARG A 9 -15.64 0.70 -8.73
N SER A 10 -16.90 0.55 -8.29
CA SER A 10 -17.56 1.52 -7.40
C SER A 10 -16.90 1.47 -6.02
N GLU A 11 -16.98 2.57 -5.28
CA GLU A 11 -16.47 2.63 -3.90
C GLU A 11 -17.05 1.51 -3.02
N HIS A 12 -18.36 1.27 -3.11
CA HIS A 12 -19.04 0.19 -2.38
C HIS A 12 -18.41 -1.19 -2.65
N ASN A 13 -18.13 -1.50 -3.92
CA ASN A 13 -17.50 -2.78 -4.27
C ASN A 13 -16.08 -2.88 -3.73
N ILE A 14 -15.32 -1.78 -3.73
CA ILE A 14 -13.98 -1.74 -3.17
C ILE A 14 -14.02 -1.96 -1.65
N LEU A 15 -14.91 -1.24 -0.95
CA LEU A 15 -15.09 -1.36 0.49
C LEU A 15 -15.46 -2.80 0.88
N PHE A 16 -16.41 -3.40 0.15
CA PHE A 16 -16.84 -4.76 0.41
C PHE A 16 -15.73 -5.79 0.18
N ASP A 17 -14.93 -5.62 -0.87
CA ASP A 17 -13.75 -6.46 -1.14
C ASP A 17 -12.73 -6.37 0.01
N PHE A 18 -12.37 -5.14 0.40
CA PHE A 18 -11.46 -4.87 1.50
C PHE A 18 -11.93 -5.44 2.85
N ALA A 19 -13.18 -5.21 3.21
CA ALA A 19 -13.76 -5.73 4.45
C ALA A 19 -13.82 -7.27 4.46
N ARG A 20 -14.12 -7.88 3.31
CA ARG A 20 -14.12 -9.33 3.13
C ARG A 20 -12.70 -9.90 3.29
N SER A 21 -11.69 -9.29 2.65
CA SER A 21 -10.29 -9.72 2.79
C SER A 21 -9.84 -9.68 4.25
N ARG A 22 -10.17 -8.62 4.98
CA ARG A 22 -9.86 -8.52 6.42
C ARG A 22 -10.52 -9.63 7.24
N ARG A 23 -11.81 -9.88 7.02
CA ARG A 23 -12.54 -10.94 7.73
C ARG A 23 -11.95 -12.32 7.46
N ALA A 24 -11.56 -12.60 6.21
CA ALA A 24 -10.93 -13.86 5.86
C ALA A 24 -9.58 -14.06 6.56
N LEU A 25 -8.80 -12.99 6.73
CA LEU A 25 -7.51 -13.02 7.41
C LEU A 25 -7.62 -12.99 8.95
N ALA A 26 -8.75 -12.56 9.51
CA ALA A 26 -8.94 -12.38 10.95
C ALA A 26 -8.74 -13.67 11.77
N GLN A 27 -9.00 -14.84 11.16
CA GLN A 27 -8.76 -16.14 11.79
C GLN A 27 -7.27 -16.44 12.03
N PHE A 28 -6.38 -15.82 11.25
CA PHE A 28 -4.92 -16.00 11.35
C PHE A 28 -4.25 -14.85 12.09
N ASN A 29 -4.79 -13.65 11.95
CA ASN A 29 -4.32 -12.45 12.60
C ASN A 29 -5.51 -11.53 12.91
N PRO A 30 -5.89 -11.32 14.18
CA PRO A 30 -7.01 -10.44 14.53
C PRO A 30 -6.74 -8.97 14.16
N HIS A 31 -5.49 -8.58 13.96
CA HIS A 31 -5.04 -7.22 13.67
C HIS A 31 -4.67 -7.02 12.19
N VAL A 32 -5.65 -7.13 11.30
CA VAL A 32 -5.44 -6.92 9.85
C VAL A 32 -5.45 -5.42 9.51
N TRP A 33 -4.49 -4.65 10.01
CA TRP A 33 -4.53 -3.18 9.92
C TRP A 33 -3.95 -2.57 8.65
N TYR A 34 -3.25 -3.35 7.83
CA TYR A 34 -2.48 -2.81 6.71
C TYR A 34 -2.93 -3.38 5.37
N LEU A 35 -2.93 -2.52 4.35
CA LEU A 35 -3.31 -2.86 2.98
C LEU A 35 -2.14 -2.62 2.01
N SER A 36 -1.98 -3.48 1.01
CA SER A 36 -1.19 -3.16 -0.19
C SER A 36 -2.15 -3.07 -1.37
N TYR A 37 -2.23 -1.91 -2.02
CA TYR A 37 -3.11 -1.76 -3.18
C TYR A 37 -2.69 -2.73 -4.30
N PRO A 38 -3.61 -3.51 -4.88
CA PRO A 38 -3.32 -4.40 -6.00
C PRO A 38 -2.67 -3.64 -7.16
N PHE A 39 -1.51 -4.11 -7.63
CA PHE A 39 -0.67 -3.45 -8.65
C PHE A 39 -0.26 -2.01 -8.31
N GLY A 40 -0.43 -1.58 -7.05
CA GLY A 40 -0.23 -0.20 -6.60
C GLY A 40 -1.22 0.82 -7.13
N GLY A 41 -2.31 0.39 -7.78
CA GLY A 41 -3.33 1.30 -8.29
C GLY A 41 -4.25 1.79 -7.19
N PHE A 42 -4.47 3.10 -7.11
CA PHE A 42 -5.44 3.70 -6.20
C PHE A 42 -6.08 4.94 -6.85
N ASN A 43 -7.20 5.38 -6.27
CA ASN A 43 -7.87 6.65 -6.52
C ASN A 43 -8.65 7.02 -5.25
N ASP A 44 -9.35 8.16 -5.24
CA ASP A 44 -10.06 8.65 -4.05
C ASP A 44 -11.07 7.65 -3.50
N LYS A 45 -11.78 6.93 -4.40
CA LYS A 45 -12.71 5.85 -4.01
C LYS A 45 -12.00 4.73 -3.26
N ALA A 46 -10.83 4.30 -3.74
CA ALA A 46 -10.05 3.25 -3.09
C ALA A 46 -9.45 3.71 -1.75
N VAL A 47 -9.03 4.97 -1.65
CA VAL A 47 -8.52 5.53 -0.39
C VAL A 47 -9.63 5.62 0.65
N LYS A 48 -10.80 6.15 0.27
CA LYS A 48 -11.97 6.22 1.14
C LYS A 48 -12.42 4.83 1.58
N ALA A 49 -12.54 3.89 0.64
CA ALA A 49 -12.90 2.51 0.97
C ALA A 49 -11.88 1.82 1.90
N ALA A 50 -10.57 2.12 1.77
CA ALA A 50 -9.56 1.58 2.66
C ALA A 50 -9.72 2.10 4.11
N ASN A 51 -9.97 3.40 4.25
CA ASN A 51 -10.29 4.02 5.53
C ASN A 51 -11.54 3.40 6.17
N ASP A 52 -12.63 3.33 5.40
CA ASP A 52 -13.93 2.83 5.87
C ASP A 52 -13.90 1.33 6.20
N ALA A 53 -13.01 0.56 5.55
CA ALA A 53 -12.76 -0.84 5.88
C ALA A 53 -11.94 -1.01 7.20
N GLY A 54 -11.46 0.08 7.80
CA GLY A 54 -10.72 0.09 9.06
C GLY A 54 -9.22 -0.16 8.92
N PHE A 55 -8.63 0.06 7.74
CA PHE A 55 -7.16 0.01 7.60
C PHE A 55 -6.53 1.27 8.19
N HIS A 56 -5.43 1.08 8.91
CA HIS A 56 -4.67 2.18 9.52
C HIS A 56 -3.59 2.70 8.57
N LEU A 57 -2.97 1.81 7.77
CA LEU A 57 -1.99 2.17 6.76
C LEU A 57 -2.27 1.44 5.44
N ALA A 58 -1.88 2.06 4.33
CA ALA A 58 -1.86 1.39 3.03
C ALA A 58 -0.63 1.78 2.21
N VAL A 59 -0.05 0.81 1.51
CA VAL A 59 1.15 0.97 0.68
C VAL A 59 0.84 0.93 -0.81
N THR A 60 1.50 1.79 -1.58
CA THR A 60 1.38 1.94 -3.03
C THR A 60 2.60 1.36 -3.74
N THR A 61 2.69 1.45 -5.06
CA THR A 61 3.95 1.21 -5.78
C THR A 61 4.73 2.51 -6.05
N MET A 62 4.28 3.67 -5.57
CA MET A 62 5.04 4.90 -5.78
C MET A 62 6.41 4.79 -5.12
N LYS A 63 7.48 5.00 -5.90
CA LYS A 63 8.86 4.89 -5.41
C LYS A 63 9.17 6.05 -4.47
N GLY A 64 9.67 5.76 -3.27
CA GLY A 64 10.20 6.77 -2.37
C GLY A 64 10.21 6.35 -0.91
N LYS A 65 10.88 7.15 -0.08
CA LYS A 65 10.83 7.04 1.37
C LYS A 65 9.58 7.75 1.90
N VAL A 66 9.02 7.19 2.97
CA VAL A 66 7.94 7.78 3.74
C VAL A 66 8.55 8.76 4.75
N LYS A 67 7.90 9.90 4.98
CA LYS A 67 8.26 10.90 5.99
C LYS A 67 7.12 11.09 6.99
N PRO A 68 7.39 11.55 8.22
CA PRO A 68 6.34 12.03 9.11
C PRO A 68 5.47 13.07 8.41
N GLY A 69 4.14 12.92 8.52
CA GLY A 69 3.16 13.77 7.83
C GLY A 69 2.71 13.26 6.46
N ASP A 70 3.35 12.24 5.88
CA ASP A 70 2.82 11.57 4.68
C ASP A 70 1.46 10.91 5.00
N ASN A 71 0.57 10.88 4.00
CA ASN A 71 -0.75 10.27 4.17
C ASN A 71 -0.61 8.76 4.47
N PRO A 72 -1.11 8.27 5.61
CA PRO A 72 -0.96 6.88 6.05
C PRO A 72 -1.55 5.87 5.07
N LEU A 73 -2.54 6.27 4.26
CA LEU A 73 -3.17 5.41 3.27
C LEU A 73 -2.53 5.49 1.89
N LEU A 74 -1.42 6.24 1.72
CA LEU A 74 -0.74 6.41 0.44
C LEU A 74 0.78 6.24 0.55
N LEU A 75 1.23 5.36 1.43
CA LEU A 75 2.65 5.18 1.71
C LEU A 75 3.42 4.70 0.48
N LYS A 76 4.55 5.35 0.21
CA LYS A 76 5.49 4.99 -0.84
C LYS A 76 6.27 3.72 -0.44
N ARG A 77 6.84 3.03 -1.43
CA ARG A 77 7.73 1.89 -1.20
C ARG A 77 9.08 2.08 -1.87
N LEU A 78 10.09 1.43 -1.31
CA LEU A 78 11.39 1.29 -1.95
C LEU A 78 11.32 0.11 -2.92
N TYR A 79 11.86 0.29 -4.11
CA TYR A 79 12.04 -0.81 -5.06
C TYR A 79 13.38 -1.47 -4.78
N ILE A 80 13.35 -2.77 -4.54
CA ILE A 80 14.54 -3.62 -4.48
C ILE A 80 14.43 -4.55 -5.69
N LEU A 81 15.35 -4.39 -6.63
CA LEU A 81 15.40 -5.16 -7.86
C LEU A 81 16.37 -6.32 -7.73
N ARG A 82 16.17 -7.36 -8.53
CA ARG A 82 17.11 -8.49 -8.63
C ARG A 82 18.53 -8.06 -9.00
N THR A 83 18.66 -6.93 -9.71
CA THR A 83 19.93 -6.38 -10.18
C THR A 83 20.57 -5.40 -9.19
N ASP A 84 19.90 -5.05 -8.09
CA ASP A 84 20.47 -4.15 -7.10
C ASP A 84 21.58 -4.88 -6.34
N SER A 85 22.77 -4.28 -6.27
CA SER A 85 23.85 -4.78 -5.41
C SER A 85 23.49 -4.59 -3.93
N LEU A 86 24.20 -5.28 -3.05
CA LEU A 86 24.02 -5.11 -1.59
C LEU A 86 24.28 -3.65 -1.16
N GLU A 87 25.26 -2.99 -1.75
CA GLU A 87 25.59 -1.57 -1.49
C GLU A 87 24.44 -0.66 -1.95
N THR A 88 23.84 -0.95 -3.11
CA THR A 88 22.69 -0.20 -3.64
C THR A 88 21.48 -0.37 -2.71
N MET A 89 21.17 -1.62 -2.33
CA MET A 89 20.11 -1.92 -1.37
C MET A 89 20.35 -1.18 -0.04
N SER A 90 21.58 -1.22 0.50
CA SER A 90 21.96 -0.56 1.75
C SER A 90 21.70 0.95 1.70
N ARG A 91 22.11 1.62 0.62
CA ARG A 91 21.82 3.06 0.41
C ARG A 91 20.32 3.36 0.31
N LEU A 92 19.55 2.48 -0.34
CA LEU A 92 18.10 2.65 -0.47
C LEU A 92 17.39 2.58 0.90
N VAL A 93 17.75 1.60 1.75
CA VAL A 93 17.08 1.35 3.03
C VAL A 93 17.59 2.24 4.17
N SER A 94 18.83 2.74 4.10
CA SER A 94 19.40 3.63 5.14
C SER A 94 18.69 4.98 5.18
N ASN A 95 18.55 5.60 6.35
CA ASN A 95 17.98 6.96 6.51
C ASN A 95 19.04 8.06 6.59
N GLN A 96 20.26 7.79 6.13
CA GLN A 96 21.33 8.77 6.11
C GLN A 96 20.94 9.97 5.22
N PRO A 97 21.16 11.22 5.67
CA PRO A 97 21.06 12.37 4.79
C PRO A 97 21.92 12.13 3.56
N GLN A 98 21.37 12.34 2.37
CA GLN A 98 22.21 12.47 1.17
C GLN A 98 22.96 13.79 1.38
N GLY A 99 24.27 13.70 1.65
CA GLY A 99 25.15 14.87 1.76
C GLY A 99 25.22 15.64 0.46
#